data_AF-Q72JV7-F1
#
_entry.id   AF-Q72JV7-F1
#
_cell.length_a   1.000
_cell.length_b   1.000
_cell.length_c   1.000
_cell.angle_alpha   90.00
_cell.angle_beta   90.00
_cell.angle_gamma   90.00
#
_symmetry.space_group_name_H-M   'P 1'
#
loop_
_entity.id
_entity.type
_entity.pdbx_description
1 polymer ?
#
loop_
_entity_poly.entity_id
_entity_poly.type
_entity_poly.pdbx_seq_one_letter_code
_entity_poly.pdbx_strand_id
1 'polypeptide(L)'
;MYSSSEERALDQVIRYVAAKVGEVCFLTEHHRFSSGFSYLNQIQARGALESQGWTVEEVVPFSSSKGVGVWYAVRNKGWKREEVLVLLLEVSEGVREGYLSLCQTR
;
A
#
# COMPACT_ATOMS: atom_id res chain seq x y z
N MET A 1 8.98 -10.75 10.80
CA MET A 1 8.96 -12.06 10.13
C MET A 1 7.51 -12.54 10.23
N TYR A 2 6.75 -12.44 9.13
CA TYR A 2 5.30 -12.70 9.12
C TYR A 2 5.00 -14.20 9.20
N SER A 3 3.78 -14.55 9.60
CA SER A 3 3.28 -15.89 9.32
C SER A 3 2.97 -15.97 7.83
N SER A 4 3.39 -17.05 7.17
CA SER A 4 3.19 -17.22 5.72
C SER A 4 1.73 -17.12 5.24
N SER A 5 0.74 -17.22 6.13
CA SER A 5 -0.68 -17.08 5.82
C SER A 5 -1.15 -15.62 5.73
N GLU A 6 -0.63 -14.73 6.58
CA GLU A 6 -0.97 -13.30 6.61
C GLU A 6 -0.48 -12.61 5.34
N GLU A 7 0.78 -12.86 4.98
CA GLU A 7 1.41 -12.33 3.76
C GLU A 7 0.65 -12.78 2.50
N ARG A 8 0.25 -14.06 2.44
CA ARG A 8 -0.58 -14.57 1.33
C ARG A 8 -1.94 -13.90 1.25
N ALA A 9 -2.57 -13.57 2.37
CA ALA A 9 -3.85 -12.87 2.37
C ALA A 9 -3.69 -11.44 1.85
N LEU A 10 -2.66 -10.72 2.31
CA LEU A 10 -2.34 -9.38 1.82
C LEU A 10 -2.01 -9.38 0.32
N ASP A 11 -1.23 -10.35 -0.14
CA ASP A 11 -0.93 -10.59 -1.55
C ASP A 11 -2.22 -10.73 -2.38
N GLN A 12 -3.14 -11.60 -1.94
CA GLN A 12 -4.41 -11.82 -2.63
C GLN A 12 -5.24 -10.54 -2.71
N VAL A 13 -5.32 -9.79 -1.60
CA VAL A 13 -6.10 -8.56 -1.53
C VAL A 13 -5.52 -7.49 -2.47
N ILE A 14 -4.22 -7.20 -2.41
CA ILE A 14 -3.66 -6.15 -3.26
C ILE A 14 -3.69 -6.52 -4.74
N ARG A 15 -3.47 -7.80 -5.08
CA ARG A 15 -3.61 -8.30 -6.45
C ARG A 15 -5.04 -8.20 -6.96
N TYR A 16 -6.03 -8.45 -6.09
CA TYR A 16 -7.44 -8.25 -6.43
C TYR A 16 -7.76 -6.78 -6.69
N VAL A 17 -7.28 -5.86 -5.84
CA VAL A 17 -7.47 -4.42 -6.04
C VAL A 17 -6.82 -3.95 -7.34
N ALA A 18 -5.56 -4.36 -7.60
CA ALA A 18 -4.87 -4.06 -8.85
C ALA A 18 -5.67 -4.53 -10.08
N ALA A 19 -6.15 -5.77 -10.07
CA ALA A 19 -6.96 -6.31 -11.16
C ALA A 19 -8.28 -5.53 -11.37
N LYS A 20 -8.89 -5.02 -10.29
CA LYS A 20 -10.12 -4.20 -10.38
C LYS A 20 -9.90 -2.84 -11.02
N VAL A 21 -8.68 -2.31 -10.95
CA VAL A 21 -8.30 -1.06 -11.63
C VAL A 21 -7.61 -1.28 -12.98
N GLY A 22 -7.62 -2.53 -13.49
CA GLY A 22 -7.06 -2.87 -14.79
C GLY A 22 -5.54 -3.08 -14.80
N GLU A 23 -4.92 -3.19 -13.64
CA GLU A 23 -3.48 -3.34 -13.47
C GLU A 23 -3.08 -4.79 -13.16
N VAL A 24 -1.83 -5.14 -13.49
CA VAL A 24 -1.24 -6.44 -13.17
C VAL A 24 -0.13 -6.25 -12.14
N CYS A 25 -0.20 -7.01 -11.04
CA CYS A 25 0.78 -6.94 -9.98
C CYS A 25 1.98 -7.88 -10.23
N PHE A 26 3.15 -7.32 -10.47
CA PHE A 26 4.37 -8.09 -10.70
C PHE A 26 5.05 -8.50 -9.40
N LEU A 27 5.23 -7.53 -8.51
CA LEU A 27 5.90 -7.71 -7.22
C LEU A 27 5.07 -7.05 -6.12
N THR A 28 5.07 -7.69 -4.96
CA THR A 28 4.33 -7.26 -3.78
C THR A 28 5.29 -7.10 -2.60
N GLU A 29 5.03 -6.09 -1.77
CA GLU A 29 5.76 -5.83 -0.52
C GLU A 29 4.76 -5.37 0.54
N HIS A 30 4.95 -5.79 1.79
CA HIS A 30 4.01 -5.52 2.88
C HIS A 30 4.74 -5.01 4.13
N HIS A 31 4.35 -3.82 4.59
CA HIS A 31 4.83 -3.24 5.85
C HIS A 31 3.73 -3.18 6.88
N ARG A 32 3.98 -3.75 8.06
CA ARG A 32 3.05 -3.75 9.19
C ARG A 32 3.36 -2.63 10.17
N PHE A 33 2.28 -2.03 10.68
CA PHE A 33 2.26 -1.06 11.75
C PHE A 33 1.49 -1.65 12.92
N SER A 34 2.19 -2.02 13.99
CA SER A 34 1.59 -2.68 15.16
C SER A 34 0.60 -1.79 15.92
N SER A 35 0.54 -0.50 15.62
CA SER A 35 -0.37 0.48 16.22
C SER A 35 -1.47 0.97 15.26
N GLY A 36 -1.67 0.27 14.14
CA GLY A 36 -2.66 0.66 13.13
C GLY A 36 -2.15 1.73 12.16
N PHE A 37 -3.05 2.24 11.31
CA PHE A 37 -2.75 3.27 10.32
C PHE A 37 -3.11 4.67 10.84
N SER A 38 -2.34 5.16 11.82
CA SER A 38 -2.49 6.52 12.33
C SER A 38 -2.19 7.57 11.27
N TYR A 39 -2.72 8.79 11.45
CA TYR A 39 -2.39 9.93 10.57
C TYR A 39 -0.88 10.18 10.45
N LEU A 40 -0.13 10.00 11.56
CA LEU A 40 1.32 10.11 11.57
C LEU A 40 1.99 9.03 10.72
N ASN A 41 1.52 7.78 10.79
CA ASN A 41 2.06 6.68 9.98
C ASN A 41 1.82 6.92 8.48
N GLN A 42 0.69 7.51 8.11
CA GLN A 42 0.40 7.89 6.72
C GLN A 42 1.36 8.96 6.22
N ILE A 43 1.58 10.03 7.00
CA ILE A 43 2.54 11.08 6.66
C ILE A 43 3.95 10.49 6.50
N GLN A 44 4.38 9.63 7.42
CA GLN A 44 5.71 9.01 7.35
C GLN A 44 5.85 8.11 6.12
N ALA A 45 4.85 7.27 5.83
CA ALA A 45 4.85 6.40 4.66
C ALA A 45 4.90 7.20 3.35
N ARG A 46 4.08 8.26 3.25
CA ARG A 46 4.07 9.15 2.09
C ARG A 46 5.40 9.88 1.94
N GLY A 47 5.91 10.47 3.02
CA GLY A 47 7.20 11.15 3.02
C GLY A 47 8.36 10.23 2.65
N ALA A 48 8.33 8.97 3.05
CA ALA A 48 9.32 7.97 2.65
C ALA A 48 9.29 7.70 1.14
N LEU A 49 8.11 7.53 0.55
CA LEU A 49 7.95 7.40 -0.91
C LEU A 49 8.45 8.66 -1.63
N GLU A 50 7.99 9.83 -1.21
CA GLU A 50 8.36 11.11 -1.84
C GLU A 50 9.87 11.37 -1.74
N SER A 51 10.52 11.02 -0.62
CA SER A 51 11.99 11.14 -0.46
C SER A 51 12.78 10.28 -1.44
N GLN A 52 12.18 9.21 -1.97
CA GLN A 52 12.77 8.34 -2.99
C GLN A 52 12.40 8.77 -4.42
N GLY A 53 11.80 9.95 -4.59
CA GLY A 53 11.42 10.52 -5.87
C GLY A 53 10.10 10.01 -6.43
N TRP A 54 9.26 9.36 -5.61
CA TRP A 54 7.91 8.99 -6.03
C TRP A 54 6.96 10.18 -5.90
N THR A 55 6.15 10.42 -6.91
CA THR A 55 4.97 11.30 -6.80
C THR A 55 3.78 10.44 -6.39
N VAL A 56 3.19 10.75 -5.24
CA VAL A 56 2.08 9.98 -4.66
C VAL A 56 0.76 10.71 -4.87
N GLU A 57 -0.16 10.08 -5.58
CA GLU A 57 -1.54 10.52 -5.76
C GLU A 57 -2.47 9.69 -4.87
N GLU A 58 -3.38 10.37 -4.15
CA GLU A 58 -4.40 9.69 -3.36
C GLU A 58 -5.63 9.42 -4.22
N VAL A 59 -5.88 8.14 -4.52
CA VAL A 59 -7.01 7.70 -5.35
C VAL A 59 -8.26 7.51 -4.49
N VAL A 60 -8.07 6.89 -3.32
CA VAL A 60 -9.11 6.72 -2.30
C VAL A 60 -8.53 7.16 -0.97
N PRO A 61 -9.04 8.25 -0.36
CA PRO A 61 -8.59 8.71 0.93
C PRO A 61 -8.73 7.63 2.00
N PHE A 62 -7.70 7.46 2.82
CA PHE A 62 -7.78 6.53 3.94
C PHE A 62 -8.84 7.00 4.93
N SER A 63 -9.74 6.09 5.31
CA SER A 63 -10.78 6.35 6.30
C SER A 63 -10.67 5.33 7.41
N SER A 64 -10.47 5.78 8.65
CA SER A 64 -10.40 4.91 9.82
C SER A 64 -11.68 4.11 10.07
N SER A 65 -12.85 4.59 9.62
CA SER A 65 -14.11 3.84 9.72
C SER A 65 -14.23 2.74 8.66
N LYS A 66 -13.57 2.90 7.52
CA LYS A 66 -13.53 1.88 6.45
C LYS A 66 -12.31 0.96 6.56
N GLY A 67 -11.27 1.39 7.29
CA GLY A 67 -10.00 0.68 7.42
C GLY A 67 -9.23 0.53 6.11
N VAL A 68 -9.54 1.32 5.08
CA VAL A 68 -8.94 1.18 3.75
C VAL A 68 -8.65 2.55 3.13
N GLY A 69 -7.54 2.65 2.41
CA GLY A 69 -7.17 3.75 1.52
C GLY A 69 -6.32 3.24 0.35
N VAL A 70 -6.28 3.98 -0.74
CA VAL A 70 -5.53 3.60 -1.95
C VAL A 70 -4.76 4.81 -2.46
N TRP A 71 -3.46 4.64 -2.65
CA TRP A 71 -2.63 5.59 -3.35
C TRP A 71 -2.07 4.97 -4.63
N TYR A 72 -1.69 5.84 -5.54
CA TYR A 72 -0.97 5.49 -6.75
C TYR A 72 0.31 6.32 -6.79
N ALA A 73 1.45 5.64 -6.87
CA ALA A 73 2.77 6.25 -6.81
C ALA A 73 3.49 6.04 -8.13
N VAL A 74 4.05 7.11 -8.69
CA VAL A 74 4.78 7.10 -9.96
C VAL A 74 6.16 7.68 -9.77
N ARG A 75 7.17 7.06 -10.39
CA ARG A 75 8.53 7.62 -10.44
C ARG A 75 9.13 7.43 -11.83
N ASN A 76 9.75 8.49 -12.33
CA ASN A 76 10.53 8.43 -13.57
C ASN A 76 12.00 8.21 -13.24
N LYS A 77 12.61 7.18 -13.82
CA LYS A 77 14.05 6.91 -13.78
C LYS A 77 14.59 6.88 -15.21
N GLY A 78 15.07 8.05 -15.67
CA GLY A 78 15.48 8.23 -17.06
C GLY A 78 14.29 8.00 -18.00
N TRP A 79 14.39 6.98 -18.86
CA TRP A 79 13.35 6.62 -19.83
C TRP A 79 12.30 5.64 -19.28
N LYS A 80 12.54 5.08 -18.08
CA LYS A 80 11.64 4.11 -17.46
C LYS A 80 10.70 4.82 -16.50
N ARG A 81 9.40 4.57 -16.67
CA ARG A 81 8.36 4.94 -15.70
C ARG A 81 8.06 3.71 -14.83
N GLU A 82 8.24 3.86 -13.53
CA GLU A 82 7.86 2.88 -12.52
C GLU A 82 6.53 3.28 -11.90
N GLU A 83 5.65 2.32 -11.69
CA GLU A 83 4.30 2.55 -11.16
C GLU A 83 4.02 1.55 -10.04
N VAL A 84 3.49 2.07 -8.93
CA VAL A 84 3.17 1.29 -7.74
C VAL A 84 1.79 1.67 -7.24
N LEU A 85 0.92 0.67 -7.14
CA LEU A 85 -0.32 0.78 -6.39
C LEU A 85 -0.01 0.56 -4.91
N VAL A 86 -0.47 1.44 -4.04
CA VAL A 86 -0.29 1.34 -2.60
C VAL A 86 -1.65 1.18 -1.95
N LEU A 87 -1.82 0.10 -1.20
CA LEU A 87 -3.02 -0.19 -0.44
C LEU A 87 -2.72 -0.01 1.04
N LEU A 88 -3.49 0.87 1.67
CA LEU A 88 -3.47 1.09 3.11
C LEU A 88 -4.61 0.30 3.72
N LEU A 89 -4.29 -0.59 4.67
CA LEU A 89 -5.26 -1.42 5.35
C LEU A 89 -5.14 -1.26 6.85
N GLU A 90 -6.26 -1.34 7.53
CA GLU A 90 -6.34 -1.44 8.98
C GLU A 90 -7.27 -2.57 9.36
N VAL A 91 -6.74 -3.54 10.11
CA VAL A 91 -7.46 -4.72 10.60
C VAL A 91 -7.76 -4.49 12.06
N SER A 92 -9.05 -4.54 12.43
CA SER A 92 -9.54 -4.24 13.78
C SER A 92 -9.87 -5.49 14.62
N GLU A 93 -9.67 -6.70 14.08
CA GLU A 93 -9.95 -7.94 14.80
C GLU A 93 -8.84 -8.23 15.82
N GLY A 94 -9.14 -8.05 17.11
CA GLY A 94 -8.25 -8.35 18.23
C GLY A 94 -7.27 -7.22 18.56
N VAL A 95 -6.26 -7.02 17.72
CA VAL A 95 -5.28 -5.92 17.83
C VAL A 95 -5.40 -5.04 16.59
N ARG A 96 -5.42 -3.71 16.77
CA ARG A 96 -5.51 -2.76 15.65
C ARG A 96 -4.18 -2.73 14.91
N GLU A 97 -4.13 -3.44 13.79
CA GLU A 97 -2.92 -3.55 12.97
C GLU A 97 -3.11 -2.83 11.64
N GLY A 98 -2.07 -2.13 11.20
CA GLY A 98 -2.05 -1.40 9.95
C GLY A 98 -1.11 -2.07 8.95
N TYR A 99 -1.44 -2.03 7.67
CA TYR A 99 -0.59 -2.55 6.60
C TYR A 99 -0.49 -1.56 5.45
N LEU A 100 0.73 -1.34 4.99
CA LEU A 100 1.02 -0.70 3.72
C LEU A 100 1.47 -1.79 2.78
N SER A 101 0.61 -2.12 1.83
CA SER A 101 0.90 -3.11 0.81
C SER A 101 1.23 -2.37 -0.49
N LEU A 102 2.36 -2.67 -1.10
CA LEU A 102 2.78 -2.12 -2.37
C LEU A 102 2.63 -3.20 -3.44
N CYS A 103 2.20 -2.77 -4.61
CA CYS A 103 2.09 -3.61 -5.78
C CYS A 103 2.72 -2.90 -6.97
N GLN A 104 3.82 -3.42 -7.47
CA GLN A 104 4.45 -2.88 -8.67
C GLN A 104 3.63 -3.28 -9.90
N THR A 105 3.19 -2.28 -10.66
CA THR A 105 2.36 -2.46 -11.87
C THR A 105 3.09 -2.09 -13.15
N ARG A 106 4.25 -1.40 -13.08
CA ARG A 106 5.12 -1.14 -14.25
C ARG A 106 6.58 -0.81 -13.88
#